data_AF-A0A8J3IEZ9-F1
#
_entry.id   AF-A0A8J3IEZ9-F1
#
_cell.length_a   1.000
_cell.length_b   1.000
_cell.length_c   1.000
_cell.angle_alpha   90.00
_cell.angle_beta   90.00
_cell.angle_gamma   90.00
#
_symmetry.space_group_name_H-M   'P 1'
#
loop_
_entity.id
_entity.type
_entity.pdbx_description
1 polymer ?
#
loop_
_entity_poly.entity_id
_entity_poly.type
_entity_poly.pdbx_seq_one_letter_code
_entity_poly.pdbx_strand_id
1 'polypeptide(L)'
;MRKWFKSKLLVMLLPVLAALMVLPFSSTAYAAQGIAAQGQAKFYDNMDVQPHFQVDATSNLYVHGDYSCPEGVNPAASVDLWVIREPGGQLAASASLPSCDHSVRPYTLNGGGANPGFYHLWVNCHTGGCGHNVTVNYVVEGNLPAAAPPQQPPAVPAPPQQPPAVPAPPQQPPAPPQQPPSNGGTTAIPLYRLWNPNTGHHFYTTSASERDAALSKDTIREGVAAYVFSSQVANSTRLYRLWNKTTGDHLHTTDQNESEQATLKGYAIEGNLIYVFSSQVANSTRLYRLWNKTTGDHFYTTDQNESEQATLKGYAIEGNLIYVYPTPANSTPLYHLANKITGDHFYTTSASERDAAKGKGYYIDEGIAAYVFNSQIANSTRLYRLWNKTTGDHLYTTSDYERSNAMNGGYTDEGVACYVYPTQVNNSVPLYRLWNKDYHFYTTSDYERKRATTNVGGYTYEGPAAYVLPA
;
A
#
# COMPACT_ATOMS: atom_id res chain seq x y z
N MET A 1 -33.08 -77.54 63.75
CA MET A 1 -32.43 -76.22 63.85
C MET A 1 -32.97 -75.34 62.71
N ARG A 2 -34.11 -74.65 62.87
CA ARG A 2 -34.25 -73.17 62.97
C ARG A 2 -33.03 -72.43 62.39
N LYS A 3 -33.13 -71.57 61.37
CA LYS A 3 -33.96 -70.35 61.19
C LYS A 3 -34.13 -70.10 59.67
N TRP A 4 -35.35 -69.98 59.11
CA TRP A 4 -36.19 -68.77 58.91
C TRP A 4 -35.47 -67.63 58.15
N PHE A 5 -35.96 -66.96 57.09
CA PHE A 5 -37.27 -66.80 56.40
C PHE A 5 -36.99 -66.15 55.00
N LYS A 6 -37.64 -66.54 53.88
CA LYS A 6 -38.83 -65.91 53.19
C LYS A 6 -38.68 -64.42 52.82
N SER A 7 -39.27 -63.82 51.77
CA SER A 7 -39.93 -64.18 50.50
C SER A 7 -40.44 -62.87 49.87
N LYS A 8 -40.39 -62.74 48.53
CA LYS A 8 -41.23 -61.89 47.64
C LYS A 8 -41.13 -60.33 47.69
N LEU A 9 -40.77 -59.79 46.52
CA LEU A 9 -41.43 -58.74 45.70
C LEU A 9 -42.25 -57.62 46.39
N LEU A 10 -41.89 -56.37 46.04
CA LEU A 10 -42.74 -55.21 45.66
C LEU A 10 -42.43 -53.89 46.42
N VAL A 11 -42.42 -52.80 45.63
CA VAL A 11 -42.83 -51.40 45.94
C VAL A 11 -41.73 -50.32 45.82
N MET A 12 -41.89 -49.55 44.74
CA MET A 12 -41.68 -48.10 44.52
C MET A 12 -41.13 -47.23 45.67
N LEU A 13 -40.18 -46.35 45.31
CA LEU A 13 -40.12 -44.88 45.55
C LEU A 13 -38.66 -44.39 45.75
N LEU A 14 -38.15 -43.69 44.73
CA LEU A 14 -37.16 -42.60 44.85
C LEU A 14 -37.78 -41.41 45.64
N PRO A 15 -37.05 -40.40 46.18
CA PRO A 15 -35.68 -39.97 45.81
C PRO A 15 -34.78 -39.43 46.97
N VAL A 16 -33.59 -38.89 46.60
CA VAL A 16 -32.80 -37.83 47.28
C VAL A 16 -31.84 -38.21 48.44
N LEU A 17 -30.53 -38.28 48.16
CA LEU A 17 -29.51 -37.25 48.50
C LEU A 17 -28.10 -37.85 48.74
N ALA A 18 -27.11 -37.17 48.15
CA ALA A 18 -25.70 -37.08 48.55
C ALA A 18 -24.80 -38.33 48.50
N ALA A 19 -24.01 -38.40 47.41
CA ALA A 19 -22.54 -38.37 47.43
C ALA A 19 -21.97 -39.23 46.29
N LEU A 20 -21.78 -38.64 45.12
CA LEU A 20 -20.84 -39.16 44.13
C LEU A 20 -19.87 -38.05 43.72
N MET A 21 -18.63 -38.26 44.14
CA MET A 21 -17.37 -37.97 43.45
C MET A 21 -17.34 -36.79 42.48
N VAL A 22 -16.62 -35.76 42.94
CA VAL A 22 -16.05 -34.67 42.17
C VAL A 22 -15.14 -35.24 41.06
N LEU A 23 -15.61 -35.21 39.83
CA LEU A 23 -14.76 -35.14 38.64
C LEU A 23 -14.77 -33.68 38.18
N PRO A 24 -13.61 -33.09 37.81
CA PRO A 24 -13.60 -31.77 37.22
C PRO A 24 -14.23 -31.88 35.82
N PHE A 25 -15.51 -31.55 35.72
CA PHE A 25 -16.04 -31.06 34.45
C PHE A 25 -15.32 -29.74 34.17
N SER A 26 -14.27 -29.78 33.37
CA SER A 26 -13.89 -28.62 32.56
C SER A 26 -15.01 -28.41 31.55
N SER A 27 -16.10 -27.78 32.01
CA SER A 27 -16.94 -27.00 31.12
C SER A 27 -16.05 -25.85 30.66
N THR A 28 -15.42 -26.01 29.50
CA THR A 28 -15.17 -24.84 28.67
C THR A 28 -16.55 -24.22 28.47
N ALA A 29 -16.83 -23.14 29.19
CA ALA A 29 -17.88 -22.24 28.78
C ALA A 29 -17.58 -21.90 27.33
N TYR A 30 -18.43 -22.35 26.40
CA TYR A 30 -18.43 -21.81 25.06
C TYR A 30 -18.62 -20.30 25.26
N ALA A 31 -17.60 -19.52 24.93
CA ALA A 31 -17.72 -18.08 24.88
C ALA A 31 -18.96 -17.78 24.01
N ALA A 32 -19.85 -16.93 24.50
CA ALA A 32 -21.04 -16.54 23.76
C ALA A 32 -20.59 -15.96 22.41
N GLN A 33 -20.97 -16.60 21.30
CA GLN A 33 -20.76 -16.06 19.96
C GLN A 33 -21.59 -14.78 19.86
N GLY A 34 -20.92 -13.63 19.78
CA GLY A 34 -21.54 -12.33 19.61
C GLY A 34 -21.50 -11.91 18.14
N ILE A 35 -22.46 -11.06 17.73
CA ILE A 35 -22.42 -10.43 16.40
C ILE A 35 -21.28 -9.40 16.41
N ALA A 36 -20.22 -9.66 15.65
CA ALA A 36 -19.06 -8.78 15.48
C ALA A 36 -19.30 -7.67 14.46
N ALA A 37 -20.09 -7.95 13.42
CA ALA A 37 -20.54 -6.95 12.46
C ALA A 37 -21.82 -7.43 11.79
N GLN A 38 -22.67 -6.49 11.39
CA GLN A 38 -23.79 -6.76 10.51
C GLN A 38 -24.02 -5.56 9.62
N GLY A 39 -24.49 -5.80 8.41
CA GLY A 39 -24.82 -4.71 7.49
C GLY A 39 -25.19 -5.20 6.11
N GLN A 40 -25.34 -4.22 5.22
CA GLN A 40 -25.68 -4.43 3.83
C GLN A 40 -24.57 -3.87 2.95
N ALA A 41 -24.01 -4.73 2.12
CA ALA A 41 -23.14 -4.37 1.02
C ALA A 41 -24.00 -4.07 -0.21
N LYS A 42 -23.80 -2.91 -0.83
CA LYS A 42 -24.26 -2.66 -2.20
C LYS A 42 -23.02 -2.54 -3.07
N PHE A 43 -22.90 -3.45 -4.04
CA PHE A 43 -21.68 -3.62 -4.79
C PHE A 43 -21.72 -2.96 -6.16
N TYR A 44 -20.65 -2.23 -6.47
CA TYR A 44 -20.22 -1.82 -7.80
C TYR A 44 -18.87 -2.49 -8.06
N ASP A 45 -18.66 -3.00 -9.27
CA ASP A 45 -17.50 -3.80 -9.70
C ASP A 45 -16.18 -3.48 -8.95
N ASN A 46 -15.63 -4.50 -8.28
CA ASN A 46 -14.39 -4.53 -7.50
C ASN A 46 -14.20 -3.50 -6.36
N MET A 47 -15.26 -3.01 -5.71
CA MET A 47 -15.12 -2.14 -4.52
C MET A 47 -14.95 -2.90 -3.18
N ASP A 48 -14.15 -2.30 -2.30
CA ASP A 48 -14.02 -2.58 -0.87
C ASP A 48 -15.33 -2.30 -0.13
N VAL A 49 -16.03 -3.34 0.34
CA VAL A 49 -17.29 -3.13 1.07
C VAL A 49 -17.00 -2.81 2.53
N GLN A 50 -16.95 -1.54 2.92
CA GLN A 50 -16.98 -1.19 4.35
C GLN A 50 -18.17 -1.91 5.02
N PRO A 51 -17.88 -2.85 5.94
CA PRO A 51 -17.07 -2.55 7.12
C PRO A 51 -15.84 -3.44 7.31
N HIS A 52 -14.82 -2.81 7.89
CA HIS A 52 -13.80 -3.53 8.65
C HIS A 52 -14.41 -4.00 9.97
N PHE A 53 -14.17 -5.26 10.34
CA PHE A 53 -14.52 -5.79 11.66
C PHE A 53 -13.28 -6.35 12.35
N GLN A 54 -13.26 -6.27 13.68
CA GLN A 54 -12.13 -6.70 14.48
C GLN A 54 -12.46 -8.03 15.18
N VAL A 55 -11.53 -8.97 15.09
CA VAL A 55 -11.53 -10.21 15.88
C VAL A 55 -10.45 -10.07 16.95
N ASP A 56 -10.79 -10.24 18.22
CA ASP A 56 -9.86 -9.96 19.34
C ASP A 56 -9.17 -11.20 19.93
N ALA A 57 -9.73 -12.38 19.68
CA ALA A 57 -9.20 -13.65 20.15
C ALA A 57 -9.27 -14.69 19.04
N THR A 58 -8.41 -15.71 19.10
CA THR A 58 -8.51 -16.83 18.15
C THR A 58 -9.88 -17.50 18.31
N SER A 59 -10.73 -17.42 17.29
CA SER A 59 -12.09 -17.95 17.31
C SER A 59 -12.51 -18.49 15.95
N ASN A 60 -13.56 -19.31 15.90
CA ASN A 60 -14.14 -19.67 14.63
C ASN A 60 -14.87 -18.45 14.03
N LEU A 61 -14.54 -18.11 12.79
CA LEU A 61 -15.17 -17.02 12.06
C LEU A 61 -16.34 -17.56 11.23
N TYR A 62 -17.54 -17.04 11.49
CA TYR A 62 -18.74 -17.37 10.74
C TYR A 62 -19.31 -16.11 10.09
N VAL A 63 -19.50 -16.14 8.77
CA VAL A 63 -20.15 -15.05 8.04
C VAL A 63 -21.35 -15.62 7.29
N HIS A 64 -22.54 -15.09 7.54
CA HIS A 64 -23.76 -15.56 6.91
C HIS A 64 -24.69 -14.41 6.58
N GLY A 65 -25.64 -14.64 5.68
CA GLY A 65 -26.62 -13.64 5.29
C GLY A 65 -27.27 -14.02 3.97
N ASP A 66 -27.74 -13.02 3.23
CA ASP A 66 -28.43 -13.24 1.96
C ASP A 66 -27.84 -12.37 0.86
N TYR A 67 -27.96 -12.81 -0.39
CA TYR A 67 -27.59 -12.02 -1.56
C TYR A 67 -28.69 -12.03 -2.63
N SER A 68 -28.74 -10.97 -3.43
CA SER A 68 -29.62 -10.85 -4.60
C SER A 68 -29.03 -9.94 -5.66
N CYS A 69 -29.37 -10.19 -6.92
CA CYS A 69 -28.87 -9.43 -8.06
C CYS A 69 -29.98 -8.59 -8.72
N PRO A 70 -29.65 -7.48 -9.40
CA PRO A 70 -30.67 -6.65 -10.06
C PRO A 70 -31.36 -7.39 -11.23
N GLU A 71 -32.51 -6.88 -11.68
CA GLU A 71 -33.17 -7.41 -12.87
C GLU A 71 -32.30 -7.23 -14.13
N GLY A 72 -32.38 -8.17 -15.07
CA GLY A 72 -31.62 -8.12 -16.34
C GLY A 72 -30.21 -8.73 -16.26
N VAL A 73 -29.84 -9.29 -15.12
CA VAL A 73 -28.58 -10.00 -14.91
C VAL A 73 -28.62 -11.39 -15.53
N ASN A 74 -27.49 -11.82 -16.12
CA ASN A 74 -27.31 -13.19 -16.56
C ASN A 74 -27.48 -14.15 -15.37
N PRO A 75 -28.52 -15.02 -15.36
CA PRO A 75 -28.76 -15.96 -14.26
C PRO A 75 -27.64 -16.99 -14.07
N ALA A 76 -26.74 -17.13 -15.04
CA ALA A 76 -25.55 -17.97 -14.95
C ALA A 76 -24.34 -17.28 -14.28
N ALA A 77 -24.43 -15.99 -13.94
CA ALA A 77 -23.37 -15.27 -13.22
C ALA A 77 -23.22 -15.82 -11.79
N SER A 78 -22.00 -15.76 -11.26
CA SER A 78 -21.68 -16.15 -9.88
C SER A 78 -21.15 -14.96 -9.09
N VAL A 79 -21.38 -14.98 -7.77
CA VAL A 79 -20.87 -13.98 -6.83
C VAL A 79 -19.84 -14.64 -5.93
N ASP A 80 -18.61 -14.19 -5.96
CA ASP A 80 -17.56 -14.64 -5.06
C ASP A 80 -17.52 -13.73 -3.83
N LEU A 81 -17.41 -14.33 -2.65
CA LEU A 81 -17.24 -13.64 -1.38
C LEU A 81 -15.92 -14.05 -0.77
N TRP A 82 -15.07 -13.10 -0.38
CA TRP A 82 -13.79 -13.33 0.28
C TRP A 82 -13.72 -12.55 1.59
N VAL A 83 -13.31 -13.20 2.67
CA VAL A 83 -13.01 -12.53 3.94
C VAL A 83 -11.51 -12.46 4.08
N ILE A 84 -10.96 -11.25 4.20
CA ILE A 84 -9.52 -10.99 4.12
C ILE A 84 -9.05 -10.36 5.43
N ARG A 85 -7.93 -10.84 5.98
CA ARG A 85 -7.30 -10.28 7.18
C ARG A 85 -6.30 -9.20 6.83
N GLU A 86 -6.36 -8.08 7.57
CA GLU A 86 -5.44 -6.96 7.49
C GLU A 86 -4.59 -6.77 8.78
N PRO A 87 -3.37 -6.22 8.64
CA PRO A 87 -2.65 -5.98 7.40
C PRO A 87 -2.13 -7.30 6.79
N GLY A 88 -2.13 -7.39 5.45
CA GLY A 88 -1.41 -8.45 4.73
C GLY A 88 -2.23 -9.34 3.82
N GLY A 89 -3.50 -9.03 3.57
CA GLY A 89 -4.30 -9.64 2.50
C GLY A 89 -4.52 -11.16 2.63
N GLN A 90 -4.43 -11.72 3.84
CA GLN A 90 -4.56 -13.17 4.03
C GLN A 90 -6.03 -13.59 3.92
N LEU A 91 -6.33 -14.51 3.00
CA LEU A 91 -7.67 -15.06 2.84
C LEU A 91 -8.06 -15.91 4.05
N ALA A 92 -9.10 -15.48 4.76
CA ALA A 92 -9.65 -16.14 5.94
C ALA A 92 -10.84 -17.04 5.60
N ALA A 93 -11.68 -16.65 4.66
CA ALA A 93 -12.80 -17.45 4.17
C ALA A 93 -13.14 -17.07 2.72
N SER A 94 -13.69 -17.99 1.95
CA SER A 94 -14.25 -17.67 0.64
C SER A 94 -15.38 -18.59 0.24
N ALA A 95 -16.32 -18.10 -0.57
CA ALA A 95 -17.24 -18.94 -1.34
C ALA A 95 -17.50 -18.34 -2.71
N SER A 96 -17.86 -19.22 -3.64
CA SER A 96 -18.47 -18.85 -4.90
C SER A 96 -19.95 -19.21 -4.84
N LEU A 97 -20.81 -18.21 -4.94
CA LEU A 97 -22.26 -18.33 -4.85
C LEU A 97 -22.82 -18.47 -6.27
N PRO A 98 -23.37 -19.65 -6.63
CA PRO A 98 -23.84 -19.90 -7.98
C PRO A 98 -25.22 -19.28 -8.21
N SER A 99 -25.43 -18.80 -9.44
CA SER A 99 -26.71 -18.26 -9.91
C SER A 99 -27.12 -16.94 -9.24
N CYS A 100 -26.86 -15.86 -9.95
CA CYS A 100 -27.15 -14.49 -9.55
C CYS A 100 -28.44 -14.03 -10.27
N ASP A 101 -29.58 -14.11 -9.59
CA ASP A 101 -30.88 -13.63 -10.08
C ASP A 101 -31.52 -12.65 -9.08
N HIS A 102 -32.73 -12.14 -9.37
CA HIS A 102 -33.45 -11.22 -8.49
C HIS A 102 -34.00 -11.89 -7.22
N SER A 103 -33.82 -13.20 -7.05
CA SER A 103 -34.25 -13.88 -5.83
C SER A 103 -33.24 -13.66 -4.72
N VAL A 104 -33.74 -13.43 -3.50
CA VAL A 104 -32.92 -13.39 -2.29
C VAL A 104 -32.51 -14.82 -1.94
N ARG A 105 -31.20 -15.07 -1.85
CA ARG A 105 -30.62 -16.40 -1.60
C ARG A 105 -29.72 -16.35 -0.37
N PRO A 106 -29.87 -17.29 0.59
CA PRO A 106 -29.01 -17.34 1.75
C PRO A 106 -27.64 -17.91 1.40
N TYR A 107 -26.61 -17.50 2.15
CA TYR A 107 -25.26 -18.06 2.08
C TYR A 107 -24.62 -18.17 3.46
N THR A 108 -23.57 -18.98 3.56
CA THR A 108 -22.77 -19.12 4.78
C THR A 108 -21.33 -19.42 4.41
N LEU A 109 -20.41 -18.73 5.06
CA LEU A 109 -18.96 -18.85 4.98
C LEU A 109 -18.45 -19.30 6.35
N ASN A 110 -17.68 -20.39 6.36
CA ASN A 110 -16.98 -20.86 7.54
C ASN A 110 -15.48 -20.60 7.34
N GLY A 111 -14.94 -19.60 8.04
CA GLY A 111 -13.52 -19.23 7.98
C GLY A 111 -12.61 -20.06 8.86
N GLY A 112 -13.15 -21.04 9.61
CA GLY A 112 -12.39 -21.80 10.60
C GLY A 112 -11.75 -20.90 11.66
N GLY A 113 -10.62 -21.33 12.24
CA GLY A 113 -9.91 -20.59 13.28
C GLY A 113 -9.28 -19.30 12.75
N ALA A 114 -9.92 -18.17 13.02
CA ALA A 114 -9.44 -16.83 12.71
C ALA A 114 -8.58 -16.28 13.86
N ASN A 115 -7.42 -15.71 13.53
CA ASN A 115 -6.53 -15.06 14.50
C ASN A 115 -7.00 -13.63 14.82
N PRO A 116 -6.59 -13.06 15.97
CA PRO A 116 -6.88 -11.67 16.28
C PRO A 116 -6.40 -10.72 15.18
N GLY A 117 -7.18 -9.72 14.79
CA GLY A 117 -6.84 -8.76 13.74
C GLY A 117 -8.06 -8.10 13.11
N PHE A 118 -7.81 -7.18 12.18
CA PHE A 118 -8.86 -6.58 11.36
C PHE A 118 -9.16 -7.48 10.17
N TYR A 119 -10.43 -7.57 9.82
CA TYR A 119 -10.91 -8.34 8.68
C TYR A 119 -11.88 -7.50 7.86
N HIS A 120 -11.98 -7.86 6.59
CA HIS A 120 -12.82 -7.17 5.64
C HIS A 120 -13.49 -8.16 4.67
N LEU A 121 -14.72 -7.87 4.23
CA LEU A 121 -15.51 -8.71 3.32
C LEU A 121 -15.47 -8.14 1.91
N TRP A 122 -14.80 -8.86 1.01
CA TRP A 122 -14.77 -8.63 -0.42
C TRP A 122 -15.90 -9.38 -1.12
N VAL A 123 -16.51 -8.73 -2.10
CA VAL A 123 -17.53 -9.30 -2.99
C VAL A 123 -17.02 -9.12 -4.42
N ASN A 124 -17.04 -10.16 -5.24
CA ASN A 124 -16.63 -10.13 -6.65
C ASN A 124 -17.68 -10.86 -7.50
N CYS A 125 -17.74 -10.57 -8.80
CA CYS A 125 -18.71 -11.15 -9.71
C CYS A 125 -18.05 -11.75 -10.96
N HIS A 126 -18.42 -12.98 -11.30
CA HIS A 126 -17.87 -13.71 -12.44
C HIS A 126 -18.92 -14.06 -13.50
N THR A 127 -18.43 -14.12 -14.76
CA THR A 127 -19.13 -14.54 -15.99
C THR A 127 -20.37 -13.73 -16.40
N GLY A 128 -20.25 -12.96 -17.49
CA GLY A 128 -21.39 -12.39 -18.22
C GLY A 128 -22.02 -11.12 -17.65
N GLY A 129 -21.43 -10.53 -16.60
CA GLY A 129 -21.81 -9.24 -16.04
C GLY A 129 -23.11 -9.30 -15.22
N CYS A 130 -23.00 -9.35 -13.89
CA CYS A 130 -24.14 -9.26 -12.99
C CYS A 130 -24.72 -7.85 -12.81
N GLY A 131 -24.39 -6.93 -13.72
CA GLY A 131 -24.74 -5.51 -13.59
C GLY A 131 -24.12 -4.87 -12.34
N HIS A 132 -24.28 -3.56 -12.23
CA HIS A 132 -23.97 -2.83 -11.01
C HIS A 132 -25.12 -3.02 -10.00
N ASN A 133 -24.84 -3.09 -8.69
CA ASN A 133 -25.78 -3.19 -7.56
C ASN A 133 -26.18 -4.59 -7.06
N VAL A 134 -25.24 -5.55 -6.95
CA VAL A 134 -25.50 -6.75 -6.14
C VAL A 134 -25.65 -6.34 -4.68
N THR A 135 -26.71 -6.82 -4.02
CA THR A 135 -26.94 -6.59 -2.60
C THR A 135 -26.52 -7.83 -1.82
N VAL A 136 -25.63 -7.68 -0.85
CA VAL A 136 -25.21 -8.76 0.06
C VAL A 136 -25.42 -8.30 1.50
N ASN A 137 -26.37 -8.91 2.19
CA ASN A 137 -26.50 -8.76 3.64
C ASN A 137 -25.54 -9.74 4.31
N TYR A 138 -24.92 -9.32 5.41
CA TYR A 138 -24.04 -10.19 6.19
C TYR A 138 -24.22 -9.97 7.69
N VAL A 139 -23.95 -11.02 8.44
CA VAL A 139 -23.78 -11.09 9.88
C VAL A 139 -22.48 -11.86 10.11
N VAL A 140 -21.57 -11.26 10.86
CA VAL A 140 -20.30 -11.87 11.27
C VAL A 140 -20.40 -12.26 12.74
N GLU A 141 -20.09 -13.50 13.06
CA GLU A 141 -20.06 -14.02 14.43
C GLU A 141 -18.62 -14.37 14.84
N GLY A 142 -18.23 -13.93 16.05
CA GLY A 142 -16.90 -14.16 16.63
C GLY A 142 -16.84 -13.85 18.14
N ASN A 143 -15.71 -14.14 18.79
CA ASN A 143 -15.51 -13.81 20.21
C ASN A 143 -15.18 -12.32 20.38
N LEU A 144 -16.06 -11.58 21.07
CA LEU A 144 -15.97 -10.14 21.31
C LEU A 144 -15.19 -9.78 22.60
N PRO A 145 -14.68 -8.53 22.73
CA PRO A 145 -14.02 -8.10 23.95
C PRO A 145 -15.02 -8.00 25.10
N ALA A 146 -14.61 -8.44 26.29
CA ALA A 146 -15.39 -8.22 27.50
C ALA A 146 -15.47 -6.72 27.81
N ALA A 147 -16.66 -6.21 28.11
CA ALA A 147 -16.87 -4.80 28.46
C ALA A 147 -15.92 -4.37 29.60
N ALA A 148 -15.09 -3.36 29.34
CA ALA A 148 -14.12 -2.87 30.31
C ALA A 148 -14.85 -2.17 31.50
N PRO A 149 -14.44 -2.42 32.76
CA PRO A 149 -14.89 -1.61 33.89
C PRO A 149 -14.37 -0.16 33.78
N PRO A 150 -15.09 0.83 34.35
CA PRO A 150 -14.71 2.25 34.24
C PRO A 150 -13.33 2.51 34.86
N GLN A 151 -12.44 3.14 34.09
CA GLN A 151 -11.08 3.47 34.51
C GLN A 151 -11.05 4.68 35.46
N GLN A 152 -10.25 4.56 36.52
CA GLN A 152 -9.97 5.62 37.50
C GLN A 152 -8.94 6.62 36.92
N PRO A 153 -9.06 7.94 37.16
CA PRO A 153 -8.14 8.92 36.60
C PRO A 153 -6.71 8.78 37.15
N PRO A 154 -5.67 9.08 36.33
CA PRO A 154 -4.27 8.83 36.71
C PRO A 154 -3.77 9.79 37.80
N ALA A 155 -2.97 9.26 38.71
CA ALA A 155 -2.29 10.01 39.76
C ALA A 155 -1.12 10.84 39.21
N VAL A 156 -0.90 12.01 39.82
CA VAL A 156 0.15 12.99 39.51
C VAL A 156 1.55 12.43 39.82
N PRO A 157 2.57 12.56 38.93
CA PRO A 157 3.94 12.16 39.24
C PRO A 157 4.67 13.17 40.13
N ALA A 158 5.54 12.67 41.01
CA ALA A 158 6.42 13.44 41.88
C ALA A 158 7.61 14.09 41.10
N PRO A 159 8.25 15.15 41.65
CA PRO A 159 9.24 15.94 40.91
C PRO A 159 10.60 15.24 40.75
N PRO A 160 11.40 15.59 39.71
CA PRO A 160 12.60 14.84 39.34
C PRO A 160 13.77 15.08 40.31
N GLN A 161 14.46 13.99 40.67
CA GLN A 161 15.77 14.04 41.32
C GLN A 161 16.90 14.21 40.28
N GLN A 162 18.01 14.81 40.72
CA GLN A 162 19.20 15.14 39.92
C GLN A 162 19.78 13.94 39.15
N PRO A 163 20.31 14.13 37.93
CA PRO A 163 21.00 13.06 37.19
C PRO A 163 22.35 12.71 37.82
N PRO A 164 22.75 11.41 37.85
CA PRO A 164 24.10 11.01 38.19
C PRO A 164 25.12 11.39 37.11
N ALA A 165 26.39 11.44 37.51
CA ALA A 165 27.52 11.85 36.69
C ALA A 165 27.71 11.00 35.41
N VAL A 166 28.19 11.67 34.36
CA VAL A 166 28.41 11.18 32.99
C VAL A 166 29.36 9.97 32.94
N PRO A 167 28.96 8.82 32.36
CA PRO A 167 29.88 7.76 31.94
C PRO A 167 30.60 8.11 30.64
N ALA A 168 31.81 7.58 30.47
CA ALA A 168 32.67 7.74 29.28
C ALA A 168 31.96 7.41 27.95
N PRO A 169 32.40 8.01 26.82
CA PRO A 169 31.72 7.87 25.52
C PRO A 169 31.60 6.40 25.07
N PRO A 170 30.44 5.98 24.53
CA PRO A 170 30.24 4.61 24.09
C PRO A 170 31.13 4.28 22.88
N GLN A 171 31.86 3.17 23.00
CA GLN A 171 32.56 2.54 21.88
C GLN A 171 31.54 2.10 20.81
N GLN A 172 31.97 2.23 19.55
CA GLN A 172 31.20 1.89 18.35
C GLN A 172 30.59 0.47 18.47
N PRO A 173 29.28 0.27 18.20
CA PRO A 173 28.70 -1.07 18.19
C PRO A 173 29.38 -1.94 17.12
N PRO A 174 29.58 -3.24 17.35
CA PRO A 174 30.09 -4.15 16.33
C PRO A 174 29.16 -4.15 15.11
N ALA A 175 29.74 -4.24 13.93
CA ALA A 175 29.02 -4.27 12.65
C ALA A 175 27.90 -5.32 12.69
N PRO A 176 26.70 -5.01 12.16
CA PRO A 176 25.62 -5.98 12.03
C PRO A 176 26.10 -7.22 11.25
N PRO A 177 25.60 -8.43 11.57
CA PRO A 177 25.88 -9.61 10.78
C PRO A 177 25.54 -9.33 9.32
N GLN A 178 26.54 -9.44 8.44
CA GLN A 178 26.32 -9.38 7.01
C GLN A 178 25.36 -10.51 6.65
N GLN A 179 24.18 -10.16 6.12
CA GLN A 179 23.31 -11.15 5.51
C GLN A 179 24.08 -11.82 4.36
N PRO A 180 23.92 -13.14 4.17
CA PRO A 180 24.54 -13.83 3.05
C PRO A 180 24.12 -13.15 1.74
N PRO A 181 25.02 -13.08 0.73
CA PRO A 181 24.76 -12.37 -0.51
C PRO A 181 23.49 -12.91 -1.16
N SER A 182 22.52 -12.04 -1.39
CA SER A 182 21.36 -12.37 -2.21
C SER A 182 21.85 -12.72 -3.62
N ASN A 183 21.35 -13.86 -4.12
CA ASN A 183 21.63 -14.35 -5.46
C ASN A 183 21.44 -13.23 -6.51
N GLY A 184 22.36 -13.18 -7.47
CA GLY A 184 22.51 -12.09 -8.40
C GLY A 184 21.25 -11.72 -9.19
N GLY A 185 20.98 -10.42 -9.23
CA GLY A 185 20.60 -9.70 -10.45
C GLY A 185 19.15 -9.77 -10.92
N THR A 186 18.19 -9.25 -10.14
CA THR A 186 16.85 -8.91 -10.66
C THR A 186 16.27 -7.67 -9.98
N THR A 187 17.01 -6.56 -10.03
CA THR A 187 16.52 -5.27 -9.50
C THR A 187 15.44 -4.71 -10.43
N ALA A 188 14.22 -4.55 -9.91
CA ALA A 188 13.17 -3.83 -10.62
C ALA A 188 13.57 -2.36 -10.81
N ILE A 189 13.27 -1.80 -11.97
CA ILE A 189 13.61 -0.46 -12.42
C ILE A 189 12.34 0.36 -12.66
N PRO A 190 12.39 1.70 -12.51
CA PRO A 190 11.21 2.54 -12.67
C PRO A 190 10.68 2.52 -14.11
N LEU A 191 9.36 2.49 -14.23
CA LEU A 191 8.60 2.83 -15.43
C LEU A 191 8.02 4.24 -15.22
N TYR A 192 8.64 5.24 -15.82
CA TYR A 192 8.20 6.63 -15.74
C TYR A 192 6.92 6.85 -16.54
N ARG A 193 6.00 7.66 -16.01
CA ARG A 193 4.78 8.13 -16.69
C ARG A 193 4.87 9.65 -16.91
N LEU A 194 4.52 10.07 -18.12
CA LEU A 194 4.47 11.45 -18.53
C LEU A 194 3.16 11.72 -19.27
N TRP A 195 2.63 12.93 -19.12
CA TRP A 195 1.42 13.40 -19.78
C TRP A 195 1.74 14.51 -20.77
N ASN A 196 1.23 14.43 -21.99
CA ASN A 196 1.30 15.51 -22.95
C ASN A 196 -0.05 16.24 -23.03
N PRO A 197 -0.21 17.44 -22.43
CA PRO A 197 -1.46 18.19 -22.47
C PRO A 197 -1.84 18.69 -23.88
N ASN A 198 -0.87 18.81 -24.80
CA ASN A 198 -1.13 19.28 -26.15
C ASN A 198 -1.73 18.18 -27.04
N THR A 199 -1.34 16.93 -26.83
CA THR A 199 -1.80 15.79 -27.64
C THR A 199 -2.84 14.94 -26.91
N GLY A 200 -2.95 15.07 -25.60
CA GLY A 200 -3.84 14.25 -24.79
C GLY A 200 -3.35 12.81 -24.61
N HIS A 201 -2.04 12.56 -24.76
CA HIS A 201 -1.46 11.22 -24.70
C HIS A 201 -0.52 11.02 -23.53
N HIS A 202 -0.56 9.81 -22.95
CA HIS A 202 0.43 9.37 -21.98
C HIS A 202 1.65 8.73 -22.67
N PHE A 203 2.80 8.87 -22.02
CA PHE A 203 4.06 8.30 -22.45
C PHE A 203 4.74 7.55 -21.30
N TYR A 204 5.23 6.34 -21.59
CA TYR A 204 5.84 5.47 -20.60
C TYR A 204 7.24 5.02 -21.02
N THR A 205 8.20 5.12 -20.10
CA THR A 205 9.59 4.72 -20.39
C THR A 205 10.36 4.28 -19.16
N THR A 206 11.26 3.33 -19.34
CA THR A 206 12.28 2.97 -18.35
C THR A 206 13.58 3.77 -18.50
N SER A 207 13.68 4.60 -19.54
CA SER A 207 14.86 5.42 -19.83
C SER A 207 14.72 6.81 -19.20
N ALA A 208 15.57 7.09 -18.21
CA ALA A 208 15.66 8.42 -17.61
C ALA A 208 16.00 9.51 -18.65
N SER A 209 16.86 9.20 -19.63
CA SER A 209 17.20 10.13 -20.71
C SER A 209 16.01 10.44 -21.63
N GLU A 210 15.16 9.44 -21.90
CA GLU A 210 13.97 9.62 -22.74
C GLU A 210 12.90 10.45 -22.00
N ARG A 211 12.70 10.18 -20.71
CA ARG A 211 11.88 11.02 -19.81
C ARG A 211 12.36 12.47 -19.83
N ASP A 212 13.65 12.70 -19.59
CA ASP A 212 14.20 14.06 -19.49
C ASP A 212 14.11 14.82 -20.83
N ALA A 213 14.29 14.11 -21.96
CA ALA A 213 14.08 14.68 -23.29
C ALA A 213 12.61 15.03 -23.56
N ALA A 214 11.66 14.20 -23.11
CA ALA A 214 10.23 14.48 -23.25
C ALA A 214 9.80 15.69 -22.42
N LEU A 215 10.33 15.87 -21.21
CA LEU A 215 10.02 17.03 -20.35
C LEU A 215 10.50 18.36 -20.96
N SER A 216 11.46 18.33 -21.87
CA SER A 216 11.90 19.53 -22.61
C SER A 216 10.96 19.95 -23.76
N LYS A 217 9.91 19.16 -24.05
CA LYS A 217 9.01 19.32 -25.19
C LYS A 217 7.54 19.39 -24.77
N ASP A 218 7.26 20.14 -23.70
CA ASP A 218 5.91 20.40 -23.19
C ASP A 218 5.15 19.19 -22.62
N THR A 219 5.84 18.11 -22.25
CA THR A 219 5.24 17.04 -21.42
C THR A 219 5.39 17.36 -19.93
N ILE A 220 4.44 16.87 -19.14
CA ILE A 220 4.40 16.99 -17.69
C ILE A 220 4.79 15.62 -17.10
N ARG A 221 5.69 15.61 -16.11
CA ARG A 221 6.04 14.40 -15.36
C ARG A 221 4.89 14.04 -14.44
N GLU A 222 4.45 12.80 -14.47
CA GLU A 222 3.45 12.27 -13.53
C GLU A 222 4.04 11.31 -12.49
N GLY A 223 5.34 10.97 -12.60
CA GLY A 223 6.06 10.16 -11.62
C GLY A 223 6.46 8.80 -12.17
N VAL A 224 6.69 7.83 -11.27
CA VAL A 224 6.90 6.42 -11.59
C VAL A 224 5.56 5.69 -11.48
N ALA A 225 5.07 5.13 -12.59
CA ALA A 225 3.81 4.37 -12.60
C ALA A 225 3.96 2.96 -12.03
N ALA A 226 5.16 2.38 -12.13
CA ALA A 226 5.43 1.01 -11.68
C ALA A 226 6.94 0.73 -11.66
N TYR A 227 7.33 -0.40 -11.08
CA TYR A 227 8.66 -0.97 -11.18
C TYR A 227 8.63 -2.29 -11.95
N VAL A 228 9.43 -2.37 -13.02
CA VAL A 228 9.47 -3.43 -14.03
C VAL A 228 10.89 -4.00 -14.16
N PHE A 229 11.12 -5.04 -14.96
CA PHE A 229 12.47 -5.62 -15.10
C PHE A 229 13.05 -5.37 -16.49
N SER A 230 14.34 -5.05 -16.57
CA SER A 230 15.09 -4.90 -17.83
C SER A 230 15.60 -6.24 -18.40
N SER A 231 15.49 -7.32 -17.63
CA SER A 231 15.86 -8.67 -18.01
C SER A 231 14.80 -9.65 -17.52
N GLN A 232 14.68 -10.80 -18.19
CA GLN A 232 13.71 -11.80 -17.80
C GLN A 232 14.01 -12.33 -16.39
N VAL A 233 12.97 -12.39 -15.56
CA VAL A 233 13.01 -12.94 -14.20
C VAL A 233 11.99 -14.08 -14.06
N ALA A 234 12.09 -14.87 -13.00
CA ALA A 234 11.12 -15.93 -12.74
C ALA A 234 9.68 -15.37 -12.70
N ASN A 235 8.73 -16.09 -13.30
CA ASN A 235 7.31 -15.72 -13.41
C ASN A 235 7.03 -14.40 -14.18
N SER A 236 8.01 -13.91 -14.96
CA SER A 236 7.82 -12.74 -15.81
C SER A 236 7.65 -13.08 -17.28
N THR A 237 6.90 -12.24 -17.97
CA THR A 237 6.74 -12.24 -19.43
C THR A 237 7.17 -10.89 -19.98
N ARG A 238 7.47 -10.85 -21.28
CA ARG A 238 7.86 -9.61 -21.96
C ARG A 238 6.65 -8.67 -22.06
N LEU A 239 6.88 -7.40 -21.75
CA LEU A 239 5.99 -6.29 -22.08
C LEU A 239 6.53 -5.62 -23.34
N TYR A 240 5.84 -5.79 -24.46
CA TYR A 240 6.13 -5.08 -25.70
C TYR A 240 5.73 -3.62 -25.55
N ARG A 241 6.66 -2.70 -25.82
CA ARG A 241 6.38 -1.28 -26.03
C ARG A 241 6.32 -1.01 -27.52
N LEU A 242 5.20 -0.49 -27.99
CA LEU A 242 4.97 -0.16 -29.39
C LEU A 242 4.61 1.31 -29.55
N TRP A 243 5.09 1.93 -30.63
CA TRP A 243 4.83 3.32 -30.96
C TRP A 243 4.22 3.48 -32.34
N ASN A 244 3.18 4.28 -32.44
CA ASN A 244 2.63 4.70 -33.73
C ASN A 244 2.98 6.17 -34.01
N LYS A 245 3.95 6.39 -34.91
CA LYS A 245 4.41 7.74 -35.28
C LYS A 245 3.33 8.64 -35.91
N THR A 246 2.25 8.06 -36.44
CA THR A 246 1.19 8.79 -37.14
C THR A 246 0.16 9.32 -36.15
N THR A 247 -0.24 8.49 -35.19
CA THR A 247 -1.25 8.86 -34.17
C THR A 247 -0.62 9.51 -32.95
N GLY A 248 0.64 9.22 -32.66
CA GLY A 248 1.28 9.67 -31.44
C GLY A 248 0.98 8.79 -30.21
N ASP A 249 0.51 7.54 -30.42
CA ASP A 249 0.08 6.63 -29.36
C ASP A 249 1.12 5.54 -29.03
N HIS A 250 1.21 5.19 -27.75
CA HIS A 250 2.00 4.07 -27.25
C HIS A 250 1.09 2.92 -26.78
N LEU A 251 1.35 1.72 -27.27
CA LEU A 251 0.74 0.49 -26.76
C LEU A 251 1.76 -0.31 -25.97
N HIS A 252 1.39 -0.70 -24.75
CA HIS A 252 2.12 -1.68 -23.95
C HIS A 252 1.28 -2.95 -23.81
N THR A 253 1.85 -4.08 -24.21
CA THR A 253 1.14 -5.35 -24.17
C THR A 253 2.06 -6.52 -23.86
N THR A 254 1.54 -7.51 -23.14
CA THR A 254 2.19 -8.82 -22.96
C THR A 254 1.72 -9.85 -23.98
N ASP A 255 0.69 -9.52 -24.77
CA ASP A 255 0.17 -10.39 -25.83
C ASP A 255 0.98 -10.19 -27.11
N GLN A 256 1.71 -11.24 -27.49
CA GLN A 256 2.47 -11.26 -28.73
C GLN A 256 1.58 -11.10 -29.96
N ASN A 257 0.39 -11.71 -29.99
CA ASN A 257 -0.52 -11.58 -31.13
C ASN A 257 -1.01 -10.13 -31.26
N GLU A 258 -1.33 -9.46 -30.15
CA GLU A 258 -1.70 -8.04 -30.17
C GLU A 258 -0.57 -7.16 -30.69
N SER A 259 0.67 -7.43 -30.26
CA SER A 259 1.86 -6.73 -30.75
C SER A 259 2.04 -6.90 -32.28
N GLU A 260 1.87 -8.12 -32.79
CA GLU A 260 1.95 -8.41 -34.22
C GLU A 260 0.82 -7.72 -35.00
N GLN A 261 -0.42 -7.74 -34.49
CA GLN A 261 -1.56 -7.05 -35.12
C GLN A 261 -1.42 -5.52 -35.08
N ALA A 262 -0.90 -4.95 -34.00
CA ALA A 262 -0.62 -3.53 -33.90
C ALA A 262 0.45 -3.11 -34.91
N THR A 263 1.47 -3.96 -35.15
CA THR A 263 2.49 -3.71 -36.16
C THR A 263 1.90 -3.60 -37.57
N LEU A 264 0.92 -4.45 -37.90
CA LEU A 264 0.18 -4.35 -39.18
C LEU A 264 -0.65 -3.06 -39.30
N LYS A 265 -0.98 -2.41 -38.17
CA LYS A 265 -1.71 -1.14 -38.10
C LYS A 265 -0.78 0.08 -38.02
N GLY A 266 0.53 -0.10 -38.27
CA GLY A 266 1.51 0.99 -38.35
C GLY A 266 2.22 1.31 -37.04
N TYR A 267 2.07 0.50 -36.00
CA TYR A 267 2.93 0.57 -34.83
C TYR A 267 4.31 -0.05 -35.14
N ALA A 268 5.35 0.42 -34.47
CA ALA A 268 6.67 -0.20 -34.45
C ALA A 268 7.01 -0.60 -33.02
N ILE A 269 7.55 -1.80 -32.83
CA ILE A 269 8.14 -2.21 -31.54
C ILE A 269 9.37 -1.34 -31.29
N GLU A 270 9.48 -0.78 -30.09
CA GLU A 270 10.56 0.11 -29.71
C GLU A 270 10.93 0.00 -28.22
N GLY A 271 11.97 0.75 -27.83
CA GLY A 271 12.43 0.81 -26.45
C GLY A 271 13.27 -0.37 -25.99
N ASN A 272 13.65 -0.32 -24.72
CA ASN A 272 14.39 -1.39 -24.05
C ASN A 272 13.47 -2.60 -23.80
N LEU A 273 14.07 -3.77 -23.58
CA LEU A 273 13.31 -4.93 -23.09
C LEU A 273 12.72 -4.61 -21.71
N ILE A 274 11.43 -4.90 -21.58
CA ILE A 274 10.67 -4.75 -20.34
C ILE A 274 10.02 -6.10 -20.05
N TYR A 275 10.08 -6.53 -18.80
CA TYR A 275 9.40 -7.71 -18.30
C TYR A 275 8.55 -7.36 -17.09
N VAL A 276 7.40 -8.02 -16.99
CA VAL A 276 6.36 -7.86 -15.96
C VAL A 276 5.84 -9.22 -15.53
N PHE A 277 5.23 -9.32 -14.36
CA PHE A 277 4.67 -10.60 -13.91
C PHE A 277 3.35 -10.90 -14.61
N SER A 278 3.19 -12.13 -15.10
CA SER A 278 1.94 -12.62 -15.72
C SER A 278 0.93 -13.15 -14.70
N SER A 279 1.30 -13.23 -13.43
CA SER A 279 0.49 -13.68 -12.30
C SER A 279 0.91 -12.92 -11.05
N GLN A 280 -0.02 -12.75 -10.10
CA GLN A 280 0.30 -12.06 -8.86
C GLN A 280 1.40 -12.79 -8.09
N VAL A 281 2.43 -12.04 -7.69
CA VAL A 281 3.47 -12.49 -6.76
C VAL A 281 3.45 -11.61 -5.50
N ALA A 282 4.13 -12.05 -4.44
CA ALA A 282 4.22 -11.29 -3.20
C ALA A 282 4.69 -9.84 -3.46
N ASN A 283 4.00 -8.88 -2.84
CA ASN A 283 4.23 -7.43 -2.96
C ASN A 283 3.99 -6.82 -4.36
N SER A 284 3.48 -7.58 -5.33
CA SER A 284 3.05 -7.03 -6.62
C SER A 284 1.58 -6.61 -6.60
N THR A 285 1.25 -5.63 -7.43
CA THR A 285 -0.13 -5.19 -7.68
C THR A 285 -0.45 -5.24 -9.16
N ARG A 286 -1.73 -5.21 -9.51
CA ARG A 286 -2.19 -5.15 -10.90
C ARG A 286 -1.76 -3.83 -11.52
N LEU A 287 -1.26 -3.90 -12.76
CA LEU A 287 -1.17 -2.75 -13.65
C LEU A 287 -2.42 -2.75 -14.54
N TYR A 288 -3.33 -1.81 -14.30
CA TYR A 288 -4.49 -1.60 -15.15
C TYR A 288 -4.04 -0.99 -16.46
N ARG A 289 -4.47 -1.57 -17.58
CA ARG A 289 -4.41 -0.95 -18.91
C ARG A 289 -5.80 -0.46 -19.25
N LEU A 290 -5.89 0.80 -19.64
CA LEU A 290 -7.13 1.47 -19.98
C LEU A 290 -7.01 2.11 -21.36
N TRP A 291 -8.09 2.10 -22.13
CA TRP A 291 -8.16 2.67 -23.47
C TRP A 291 -9.31 3.64 -23.60
N ASN A 292 -9.04 4.83 -24.13
CA ASN A 292 -10.09 5.77 -24.51
C ASN A 292 -10.23 5.82 -26.03
N LYS A 293 -11.32 5.25 -26.55
CA LYS A 293 -11.61 5.19 -27.99
C LYS A 293 -11.77 6.58 -28.63
N THR A 294 -12.17 7.60 -27.86
CA THR A 294 -12.42 8.95 -28.39
C THR A 294 -11.12 9.71 -28.59
N THR A 295 -10.20 9.65 -27.63
CA THR A 295 -8.90 10.33 -27.71
C THR A 295 -7.84 9.47 -28.39
N GLY A 296 -8.02 8.15 -28.43
CA GLY A 296 -7.03 7.21 -28.90
C GLY A 296 -5.86 7.02 -27.95
N ASP A 297 -6.06 7.24 -26.64
CA ASP A 297 -5.00 7.17 -25.62
C ASP A 297 -5.05 5.88 -24.80
N HIS A 298 -3.88 5.30 -24.57
CA HIS A 298 -3.68 4.25 -23.57
C HIS A 298 -3.17 4.83 -22.26
N PHE A 299 -3.85 4.46 -21.18
CA PHE A 299 -3.51 4.85 -19.83
C PHE A 299 -3.21 3.63 -18.97
N TYR A 300 -2.12 3.69 -18.21
CA TYR A 300 -1.65 2.62 -17.33
C TYR A 300 -1.46 3.15 -15.91
N THR A 301 -2.02 2.43 -14.95
CA THR A 301 -1.93 2.76 -13.52
C THR A 301 -1.95 1.53 -12.64
N THR A 302 -1.29 1.59 -11.49
CA THR A 302 -1.41 0.62 -10.40
C THR A 302 -2.44 1.04 -9.35
N ASP A 303 -2.95 2.28 -9.43
CA ASP A 303 -3.95 2.82 -8.52
C ASP A 303 -5.35 2.46 -9.04
N GLN A 304 -6.06 1.64 -8.27
CA GLN A 304 -7.42 1.26 -8.57
C GLN A 304 -8.37 2.46 -8.62
N ASN A 305 -8.25 3.40 -7.69
CA ASN A 305 -9.10 4.60 -7.69
C ASN A 305 -8.84 5.45 -8.94
N GLU A 306 -7.58 5.58 -9.37
CA GLU A 306 -7.23 6.29 -10.59
C GLU A 306 -7.84 5.61 -11.83
N SER A 307 -7.82 4.27 -11.88
CA SER A 307 -8.48 3.46 -12.92
C SER A 307 -10.00 3.67 -12.94
N GLU A 308 -10.65 3.67 -11.78
CA GLU A 308 -12.09 3.92 -11.64
C GLU A 308 -12.45 5.34 -12.12
N GLN A 309 -11.68 6.35 -11.71
CA GLN A 309 -11.88 7.73 -12.13
C GLN A 309 -11.63 7.93 -13.63
N ALA A 310 -10.66 7.23 -14.21
CA ALA A 310 -10.43 7.23 -15.65
C ALA A 310 -11.61 6.60 -16.41
N THR A 311 -12.21 5.55 -15.86
CA THR A 311 -13.39 4.90 -16.45
C THR A 311 -14.58 5.86 -16.53
N LEU A 312 -14.81 6.67 -15.48
CA LEU A 312 -15.81 7.75 -15.50
C LEU A 312 -15.54 8.83 -16.56
N LYS A 313 -14.29 8.94 -17.03
CA LYS A 313 -13.86 9.86 -18.10
C LYS A 313 -13.85 9.22 -19.48
N GLY A 314 -14.47 8.05 -19.64
CA GLY A 314 -14.66 7.39 -20.94
C GLY A 314 -13.53 6.43 -21.34
N TYR A 315 -12.63 6.10 -20.42
CA TYR A 315 -11.71 4.97 -20.61
C TYR A 315 -12.44 3.64 -20.35
N ALA A 316 -12.00 2.58 -21.02
CA ALA A 316 -12.39 1.21 -20.74
C ALA A 316 -11.16 0.42 -20.28
N ILE A 317 -11.30 -0.35 -19.21
CA ILE A 317 -10.26 -1.31 -18.79
C ILE A 317 -10.15 -2.41 -19.85
N GLU A 318 -8.92 -2.73 -20.26
CA GLU A 318 -8.65 -3.74 -21.28
C GLU A 318 -7.32 -4.47 -21.04
N GLY A 319 -7.01 -5.44 -21.91
CA GLY A 319 -5.77 -6.22 -21.86
C GLY A 319 -5.76 -7.35 -20.82
N ASN A 320 -4.66 -8.10 -20.83
CA ASN A 320 -4.42 -9.20 -19.89
C ASN A 320 -4.11 -8.69 -18.48
N LEU A 321 -4.32 -9.52 -17.46
CA LEU A 321 -3.84 -9.25 -16.12
C LEU A 321 -2.30 -9.22 -16.11
N ILE A 322 -1.76 -8.07 -15.74
CA ILE A 322 -0.32 -7.81 -15.62
C ILE A 322 -0.07 -7.34 -14.19
N TYR A 323 1.01 -7.83 -13.60
CA TYR A 323 1.41 -7.45 -12.25
C TYR A 323 2.82 -6.85 -12.24
N VAL A 324 2.99 -5.84 -11.40
CA VAL A 324 4.22 -5.05 -11.27
C VAL A 324 4.47 -4.74 -9.79
N TYR A 325 5.69 -4.35 -9.45
CA TYR A 325 5.93 -3.79 -8.12
C TYR A 325 5.48 -2.32 -8.10
N PRO A 326 4.62 -1.89 -7.14
CA PRO A 326 4.21 -0.50 -7.04
C PRO A 326 5.31 0.39 -6.45
N THR A 327 6.25 -0.21 -5.70
CA THR A 327 7.35 0.48 -5.02
C THR A 327 8.65 -0.31 -5.16
N PRO A 328 9.82 0.31 -4.99
CA PRO A 328 11.07 -0.45 -4.93
C PRO A 328 11.10 -1.35 -3.71
N ALA A 329 11.74 -2.51 -3.84
CA ALA A 329 11.92 -3.43 -2.73
C ALA A 329 12.66 -2.78 -1.54
N ASN A 330 12.23 -3.12 -0.32
CA ASN A 330 12.83 -2.66 0.95
C ASN A 330 12.93 -1.13 1.08
N SER A 331 12.00 -0.40 0.48
CA SER A 331 11.99 1.06 0.52
C SER A 331 10.80 1.62 1.30
N THR A 332 10.85 2.91 1.59
CA THR A 332 9.80 3.67 2.26
C THR A 332 9.65 5.01 1.56
N PRO A 333 8.42 5.53 1.36
CA PRO A 333 8.23 6.83 0.75
C PRO A 333 8.83 7.96 1.61
N LEU A 334 9.47 8.92 0.96
CA LEU A 334 9.80 10.23 1.51
C LEU A 334 8.75 11.21 1.01
N TYR A 335 7.80 11.56 1.88
CA TYR A 335 6.76 12.53 1.58
C TYR A 335 7.35 13.94 1.53
N HIS A 336 6.81 14.78 0.66
CA HIS A 336 7.15 16.19 0.55
C HIS A 336 5.92 17.04 0.83
N LEU A 337 6.09 18.03 1.71
CA LEU A 337 5.08 19.00 2.04
C LEU A 337 5.63 20.41 1.84
N ALA A 338 4.86 21.24 1.15
CA ALA A 338 5.19 22.64 0.92
C ALA A 338 4.34 23.54 1.83
N ASN A 339 4.98 24.43 2.57
CA ASN A 339 4.30 25.45 3.34
C ASN A 339 3.89 26.61 2.42
N LYS A 340 2.59 26.78 2.18
CA LYS A 340 2.08 27.81 1.25
C LYS A 340 2.20 29.25 1.78
N ILE A 341 2.53 29.43 3.05
CA ILE A 341 2.67 30.75 3.69
C ILE A 341 4.14 31.16 3.72
N THR A 342 5.01 30.28 4.22
CA THR A 342 6.43 30.60 4.42
C THR A 342 7.29 30.25 3.20
N GLY A 343 6.91 29.22 2.42
CA GLY A 343 7.76 28.66 1.38
C GLY A 343 8.71 27.55 1.86
N ASP A 344 8.63 27.16 3.14
CA ASP A 344 9.39 26.04 3.70
C ASP A 344 9.00 24.71 3.03
N HIS A 345 9.99 23.82 2.86
CA HIS A 345 9.80 22.49 2.34
C HIS A 345 10.17 21.43 3.40
N PHE A 346 9.18 20.64 3.75
CA PHE A 346 9.25 19.65 4.80
C PHE A 346 9.19 18.24 4.20
N TYR A 347 10.08 17.35 4.64
CA TYR A 347 10.20 15.98 4.13
C TYR A 347 10.20 14.97 5.29
N THR A 348 9.41 13.92 5.13
CA THR A 348 9.27 12.89 6.17
C THR A 348 8.95 11.53 5.61
N THR A 349 9.46 10.49 6.25
CA THR A 349 9.04 9.09 6.00
C THR A 349 7.82 8.70 6.84
N SER A 350 7.43 9.54 7.81
CA SER A 350 6.31 9.30 8.71
C SER A 350 5.00 9.79 8.11
N ALA A 351 4.12 8.85 7.75
CA ALA A 351 2.77 9.17 7.29
C ALA A 351 1.98 9.98 8.35
N SER A 352 2.15 9.67 9.64
CA SER A 352 1.51 10.44 10.72
C SER A 352 2.03 11.87 10.82
N GLU A 353 3.33 12.10 10.58
CA GLU A 353 3.91 13.45 10.60
C GLU A 353 3.44 14.27 9.39
N ARG A 354 3.39 13.65 8.21
CA ARG A 354 2.76 14.22 7.01
C ARG A 354 1.29 14.60 7.30
N ASP A 355 0.50 13.68 7.83
CA ASP A 355 -0.93 13.91 8.07
C ASP A 355 -1.17 14.99 9.14
N ALA A 356 -0.35 15.02 10.19
CA ALA A 356 -0.37 16.10 11.18
C ALA A 356 0.01 17.46 10.57
N ALA A 357 1.01 17.50 9.69
CA ALA A 357 1.39 18.72 8.99
C ALA A 357 0.28 19.22 8.05
N LYS A 358 -0.34 18.33 7.28
CA LYS A 358 -1.54 18.63 6.45
C LYS A 358 -2.68 19.19 7.29
N GLY A 359 -2.92 18.62 8.47
CA GLY A 359 -3.95 19.06 9.41
C GLY A 359 -3.80 20.50 9.90
N LYS A 360 -2.60 21.11 9.76
CA LYS A 360 -2.36 22.53 10.08
C LYS A 360 -2.98 23.48 9.05
N GLY A 361 -3.39 23.00 7.87
CA GLY A 361 -4.09 23.77 6.84
C GLY A 361 -3.22 24.69 5.98
N TYR A 362 -1.94 24.86 6.31
CA TYR A 362 -0.97 25.64 5.53
C TYR A 362 0.16 24.82 4.90
N TYR A 363 0.26 23.52 5.20
CA TYR A 363 1.06 22.59 4.41
C TYR A 363 0.20 21.93 3.33
N ILE A 364 0.72 21.94 2.11
CA ILE A 364 0.19 21.17 0.98
C ILE A 364 1.02 19.90 0.87
N ASP A 365 0.36 18.76 0.73
CA ASP A 365 1.00 17.48 0.45
C ASP A 365 1.32 17.42 -1.05
N GLU A 366 2.60 17.50 -1.39
CA GLU A 366 3.12 17.42 -2.75
C GLU A 366 3.41 15.96 -3.17
N GLY A 367 3.03 15.00 -2.33
CA GLY A 367 3.14 13.57 -2.61
C GLY A 367 4.50 12.98 -2.20
N ILE A 368 4.90 11.91 -2.90
CA ILE A 368 6.15 11.18 -2.63
C ILE A 368 7.27 11.82 -3.46
N ALA A 369 8.26 12.43 -2.83
CA ALA A 369 9.41 13.02 -3.53
C ALA A 369 10.42 11.97 -4.00
N ALA A 370 10.55 10.88 -3.24
CA ALA A 370 11.45 9.77 -3.51
C ALA A 370 11.09 8.54 -2.66
N TYR A 371 11.68 7.40 -2.97
CA TYR A 371 11.76 6.25 -2.09
C TYR A 371 13.16 6.18 -1.44
N VAL A 372 13.19 5.94 -0.13
CA VAL A 372 14.39 5.90 0.72
C VAL A 372 14.39 4.65 1.59
N PHE A 373 15.40 4.46 2.45
CA PHE A 373 15.48 3.31 3.35
C PHE A 373 15.26 3.73 4.81
N ASN A 374 14.42 2.99 5.55
CA ASN A 374 14.21 3.23 6.99
C ASN A 374 15.34 2.68 7.87
N SER A 375 16.19 1.82 7.32
CA SER A 375 17.35 1.25 8.00
C SER A 375 18.58 1.28 7.09
N GLN A 376 19.77 1.18 7.70
CA GLN A 376 21.01 1.15 6.94
C GLN A 376 21.06 -0.12 6.09
N ILE A 377 21.36 0.06 4.81
CA ILE A 377 21.62 -1.03 3.85
C ILE A 377 23.04 -0.88 3.30
N ALA A 378 23.50 -1.87 2.53
CA ALA A 378 24.79 -1.78 1.86
C ALA A 378 24.88 -0.50 1.01
N ASN A 379 26.01 0.19 1.13
CA ASN A 379 26.32 1.43 0.41
C ASN A 379 25.40 2.64 0.71
N SER A 380 24.51 2.57 1.71
CA SER A 380 23.75 3.75 2.16
C SER A 380 24.43 4.46 3.33
N THR A 381 24.06 5.72 3.54
CA THR A 381 24.45 6.56 4.68
C THR A 381 23.20 7.23 5.28
N ARG A 382 23.35 7.82 6.47
CA ARG A 382 22.29 8.57 7.14
C ARG A 382 22.04 9.89 6.40
N LEU A 383 20.77 10.24 6.24
CA LEU A 383 20.34 11.61 5.95
C LEU A 383 19.78 12.21 7.25
N TYR A 384 20.46 13.23 7.76
CA TYR A 384 20.00 13.97 8.93
C TYR A 384 18.98 15.03 8.52
N ARG A 385 18.02 15.29 9.40
CA ARG A 385 17.10 16.44 9.31
C ARG A 385 17.37 17.39 10.46
N LEU A 386 17.48 18.67 10.14
CA LEU A 386 17.66 19.74 11.11
C LEU A 386 16.61 20.82 10.89
N TRP A 387 16.16 21.45 11.98
CA TRP A 387 15.12 22.48 11.97
C TRP A 387 15.61 23.79 12.58
N ASN A 388 15.47 24.89 11.86
CA ASN A 388 15.69 26.22 12.42
C ASN A 388 14.36 26.87 12.81
N LYS A 389 14.08 26.94 14.11
CA LYS A 389 12.83 27.52 14.62
C LYS A 389 12.65 29.00 14.32
N THR A 390 13.75 29.75 14.12
CA THR A 390 13.71 31.20 13.88
C THR A 390 13.37 31.52 12.43
N THR A 391 14.02 30.85 11.48
CA THR A 391 13.78 31.07 10.03
C THR A 391 12.61 30.24 9.53
N GLY A 392 12.35 29.11 10.18
CA GLY A 392 11.39 28.13 9.76
C GLY A 392 11.91 27.24 8.62
N ASP A 393 13.22 27.01 8.52
CA ASP A 393 13.85 26.21 7.47
C ASP A 393 14.26 24.81 7.93
N HIS A 394 14.11 23.82 7.04
CA HIS A 394 14.63 22.46 7.21
C HIS A 394 15.88 22.19 6.35
N LEU A 395 16.96 21.77 7.00
CA LEU A 395 18.17 21.30 6.33
C LEU A 395 18.24 19.76 6.35
N TYR A 396 18.50 19.15 5.19
CA TYR A 396 18.76 17.72 5.05
C TYR A 396 20.18 17.51 4.54
N THR A 397 20.96 16.73 5.29
CA THR A 397 22.39 16.53 4.97
C THR A 397 22.89 15.15 5.33
N THR A 398 23.79 14.63 4.51
CA THR A 398 24.56 13.41 4.78
C THR A 398 25.90 13.71 5.45
N SER A 399 26.27 14.99 5.58
CA SER A 399 27.55 15.45 6.11
C SER A 399 27.46 15.74 7.62
N ASP A 400 28.20 14.97 8.42
CA ASP A 400 28.32 15.22 9.87
C ASP A 400 28.93 16.61 10.18
N TYR A 401 29.81 17.11 9.31
CA TYR A 401 30.42 18.43 9.45
C TYR A 401 29.40 19.55 9.19
N GLU A 402 28.59 19.44 8.12
CA GLU A 402 27.55 20.43 7.82
C GLU A 402 26.48 20.45 8.91
N ARG A 403 26.05 19.27 9.36
CA ARG A 403 25.14 19.11 10.50
C ARG A 403 25.68 19.84 11.75
N SER A 404 26.94 19.62 12.11
CA SER A 404 27.55 20.27 13.28
C SER A 404 27.61 21.79 13.14
N ASN A 405 27.92 22.29 11.94
CA ASN A 405 27.96 23.73 11.67
C ASN A 405 26.57 24.37 11.67
N ALA A 406 25.56 23.69 11.12
CA ALA A 406 24.19 24.16 11.14
C ALA A 406 23.65 24.27 12.57
N MET A 407 24.03 23.35 13.46
CA MET A 407 23.70 23.44 14.89
C MET A 407 24.29 24.71 15.53
N ASN A 408 25.55 25.05 15.20
CA ASN A 408 26.14 26.33 15.64
C ASN A 408 25.44 27.56 15.02
N GLY A 409 24.79 27.38 13.87
CA GLY A 409 23.98 28.38 13.18
C GLY A 409 22.52 28.47 13.67
N GLY A 410 22.15 27.79 14.75
CA GLY A 410 20.81 27.88 15.36
C GLY A 410 19.81 26.81 14.90
N TYR A 411 20.25 25.81 14.12
CA TYR A 411 19.43 24.65 13.82
C TYR A 411 19.40 23.67 15.01
N THR A 412 18.25 23.04 15.21
CA THR A 412 18.09 21.90 16.11
C THR A 412 18.23 20.63 15.30
N ASP A 413 19.11 19.72 15.72
CA ASP A 413 19.25 18.39 15.13
C ASP A 413 18.03 17.52 15.51
N GLU A 414 17.24 17.12 14.52
CA GLU A 414 16.07 16.25 14.69
C GLU A 414 16.42 14.76 14.47
N GLY A 415 17.69 14.46 14.20
CA GLY A 415 18.22 13.11 14.08
C GLY A 415 18.21 12.57 12.65
N VAL A 416 18.25 11.24 12.54
CA VAL A 416 18.27 10.53 11.26
C VAL A 416 16.85 10.47 10.70
N ALA A 417 16.62 11.16 9.58
CA ALA A 417 15.33 11.12 8.89
C ALA A 417 15.14 9.83 8.10
N CYS A 418 16.20 9.38 7.41
CA CYS A 418 16.23 8.14 6.64
C CYS A 418 17.67 7.78 6.25
N TYR A 419 17.82 6.72 5.46
CA TYR A 419 19.07 6.33 4.82
C TYR A 419 18.96 6.46 3.30
N VAL A 420 20.05 6.93 2.69
CA VAL A 420 20.15 7.30 1.27
C VAL A 420 21.51 6.88 0.71
N TYR A 421 21.67 6.82 -0.61
CA TYR A 421 22.98 6.58 -1.20
C TYR A 421 23.81 7.88 -1.21
N PRO A 422 25.05 7.89 -0.70
CA PRO A 422 25.92 9.08 -0.71
C PRO A 422 26.49 9.37 -2.11
N THR A 423 26.47 8.39 -3.01
CA THR A 423 26.97 8.49 -4.39
C THR A 423 25.99 7.80 -5.34
N GLN A 424 26.06 8.13 -6.63
CA GLN A 424 25.15 7.55 -7.62
C GLN A 424 25.37 6.05 -7.75
N VAL A 425 24.30 5.28 -7.58
CA VAL A 425 24.24 3.84 -7.88
C VAL A 425 23.24 3.58 -9.00
N ASN A 426 23.29 2.39 -9.60
CA ASN A 426 22.35 2.00 -10.65
C ASN A 426 20.89 2.20 -10.20
N ASN A 427 20.09 2.81 -11.08
CA ASN A 427 18.67 3.11 -10.87
C ASN A 427 18.36 4.14 -9.75
N SER A 428 19.38 4.72 -9.11
CA SER A 428 19.20 5.90 -8.25
C SER A 428 19.19 7.19 -9.07
N VAL A 429 18.48 8.19 -8.55
CA VAL A 429 18.46 9.55 -9.07
C VAL A 429 18.99 10.52 -8.03
N PRO A 430 19.63 11.63 -8.42
CA PRO A 430 20.05 12.65 -7.46
C PRO A 430 18.83 13.28 -6.76
N LEU A 431 18.97 13.52 -5.46
CA LEU A 431 18.12 14.44 -4.71
C LEU A 431 18.82 15.81 -4.70
N TYR A 432 18.43 16.67 -5.62
CA TYR A 432 19.03 18.00 -5.79
C TYR A 432 18.67 18.90 -4.62
N ARG A 433 19.65 19.58 -4.04
CA ARG A 433 19.46 20.61 -3.02
C ARG A 433 19.55 22.00 -3.64
N LEU A 434 18.58 22.83 -3.31
CA LEU A 434 18.46 24.21 -3.76
C LEU A 434 18.25 25.13 -2.56
N TRP A 435 18.74 26.37 -2.64
CA TRP A 435 18.65 27.36 -1.57
C TRP A 435 18.24 28.75 -2.09
N ASN A 436 17.22 29.39 -1.53
CA ASN A 436 16.73 30.72 -1.97
C ASN A 436 17.03 31.88 -1.00
N LYS A 437 18.00 31.72 -0.08
CA LYS A 437 18.35 32.61 1.06
C LYS A 437 17.50 32.45 2.32
N ASP A 438 16.32 31.88 2.20
CA ASP A 438 15.42 31.67 3.35
C ASP A 438 15.13 30.19 3.60
N TYR A 439 14.92 29.40 2.53
CA TYR A 439 14.49 28.00 2.60
C TYR A 439 15.27 27.08 1.66
N HIS A 440 15.53 25.87 2.13
CA HIS A 440 16.03 24.78 1.29
C HIS A 440 14.88 24.05 0.59
N PHE A 441 15.12 23.67 -0.66
CA PHE A 441 14.22 22.86 -1.47
C PHE A 441 14.95 21.64 -2.02
N TYR A 442 14.30 20.48 -1.98
CA TYR A 442 14.85 19.21 -2.46
C TYR A 442 13.95 18.57 -3.50
N THR A 443 14.52 18.20 -4.66
CA THR A 443 13.75 17.57 -5.73
C THR A 443 14.56 16.52 -6.47
N THR A 444 13.90 15.46 -6.94
CA THR A 444 14.48 14.49 -7.87
C THR A 444 14.24 14.88 -9.34
N SER A 445 13.52 15.98 -9.58
CA SER A 445 13.20 16.48 -10.92
C SER A 445 14.25 17.48 -11.39
N ASP A 446 15.02 17.09 -12.41
CA ASP A 446 16.00 18.00 -13.04
C ASP A 446 15.32 19.22 -13.68
N TYR A 447 14.10 19.03 -14.18
CA TYR A 447 13.28 20.10 -14.71
C TYR A 447 12.89 21.12 -13.62
N GLU A 448 12.42 20.66 -12.45
CA GLU A 448 12.11 21.56 -11.33
C GLU A 448 13.36 22.27 -10.82
N ARG A 449 14.47 21.54 -10.68
CA ARG A 449 15.77 22.13 -10.33
C ARG A 449 16.12 23.27 -11.27
N LYS A 450 16.11 23.02 -12.60
CA LYS A 450 16.42 24.02 -13.62
C LYS A 450 15.47 25.21 -13.53
N ARG A 451 14.16 24.95 -13.47
CA ARG A 451 13.13 26.01 -13.37
C ARG A 451 13.31 26.86 -12.11
N ALA A 452 13.54 26.24 -10.96
CA ALA A 452 13.77 26.94 -9.68
C ALA A 452 15.03 27.83 -9.71
N THR A 453 16.06 27.44 -10.48
CA THR A 453 17.29 28.25 -10.67
C THR A 453 17.19 29.35 -11.72
N THR A 454 16.10 29.42 -12.49
CA THR A 454 15.89 30.56 -13.42
C THR A 454 15.49 31.83 -12.65
N ASN A 455 15.52 32.98 -13.32
CA ASN A 455 15.10 34.29 -12.77
C ASN A 455 13.68 34.33 -12.17
N VAL A 456 12.88 33.27 -12.37
CA VAL A 456 11.51 33.13 -11.83
C VAL A 456 11.48 32.46 -10.45
N GLY A 457 12.50 31.67 -10.09
CA GLY A 457 12.50 30.84 -8.88
C GLY A 457 13.40 31.33 -7.74
N GLY A 458 14.46 32.10 -8.02
CA GLY A 458 15.31 32.70 -6.99
C GLY A 458 16.18 31.71 -6.19
N TYR A 459 16.19 30.43 -6.55
CA TYR A 459 17.01 29.41 -5.91
C TYR A 459 18.42 29.32 -6.53
N THR A 460 19.42 29.05 -5.69
CA THR A 460 20.76 28.63 -6.08
C THR A 460 20.85 27.12 -5.98
N TYR A 461 21.39 26.46 -6.99
CA TYR A 461 21.64 25.01 -6.95
C TYR A 461 22.92 24.71 -6.18
N GLU A 462 22.83 23.87 -5.15
CA GLU A 462 23.95 23.55 -4.25
C GLU A 462 24.57 22.17 -4.52
N GLY A 463 24.04 21.41 -5.47
CA GLY A 463 24.48 20.05 -5.77
C GLY A 463 23.47 18.98 -5.32
N PRO A 464 23.75 17.69 -5.55
CA PRO A 464 23.00 16.60 -4.95
C PRO A 464 23.29 16.51 -3.44
N ALA A 465 22.25 16.53 -2.61
CA ALA A 465 22.40 16.23 -1.17
C ALA A 465 22.62 14.73 -0.91
N ALA A 466 22.06 13.91 -1.79
CA ALA A 466 22.14 12.45 -1.79
C ALA A 466 21.65 11.87 -3.13
N TYR A 467 21.63 10.54 -3.22
CA TYR A 467 21.00 9.78 -4.28
C TYR A 467 19.94 8.85 -3.69
N VAL A 468 18.77 8.81 -4.32
CA VAL A 468 17.55 8.18 -3.82
C VAL A 468 16.89 7.33 -4.92
N LEU A 469 15.92 6.50 -4.54
CA LEU A 469 15.13 5.75 -5.52
C LEU A 469 14.01 6.68 -6.05
N PRO A 470 13.79 6.75 -7.37
CA PRO A 470 12.86 7.71 -7.96
C PRO A 470 11.41 7.43 -7.57
N ALA A 471 10.59 8.46 -7.37
CA ALA A 471 9.15 8.33 -7.19
C ALA A 471 8.36 8.78 -8.43
#